data_AF-A0A3D6DH87-F1
#
_entry.id   AF-A0A3D6DH87-F1
#
_cell.length_a   1.000
_cell.length_b   1.000
_cell.length_c   1.000
_cell.angle_alpha   90.00
_cell.angle_beta   90.00
_cell.angle_gamma   90.00
#
_symmetry.space_group_name_H-M   'P 1'
#
loop_
_entity.id
_entity.type
_entity.pdbx_description
1 polymer ?
#
loop_
_entity_poly.entity_id
_entity_poly.type
_entity_poly.pdbx_seq_one_letter_code
_entity_poly.pdbx_strand_id
1 'polypeptide(L)'
;MDTPKTPPSVIPHQLVRYAILMYWSIFWLFNLLDKIIGGAHFLWVGRDRFAQFQKYFASTGLDSPHIANAALAVAGALEAFAFVFFAGALIHELQKNRETARRWCFVGTLLTLATFTFFSLGDHWFGDRFELLEHTLFWFISLASYLVFIHLKETGMEEQSGNWPRRQVV
;
A
#
# COMPACT_ATOMS: atom_id res chain seq x y z
N MET A 1 -40.92 5.44 27.88
CA MET A 1 -41.00 5.51 26.41
C MET A 1 -39.55 5.56 25.94
N ASP A 2 -38.96 4.38 25.80
CA ASP A 2 -37.53 4.24 25.53
C ASP A 2 -37.30 4.48 24.05
N THR A 3 -36.49 5.49 23.73
CA THR A 3 -36.06 5.72 22.35
C THR A 3 -35.12 4.58 21.95
N PRO A 4 -35.32 3.93 20.78
CA PRO A 4 -34.40 2.93 20.31
C PRO A 4 -33.06 3.61 20.03
N LYS A 5 -32.03 3.25 20.81
CA LYS A 5 -30.63 3.61 20.52
C LYS A 5 -30.28 2.98 19.17
N THR A 6 -30.14 3.80 18.14
CA THR A 6 -29.51 3.37 16.89
C THR A 6 -28.11 2.86 17.22
N PRO A 7 -27.76 1.61 16.87
CA PRO A 7 -26.39 1.16 17.05
C PRO A 7 -25.48 2.05 16.21
N PRO A 8 -24.28 2.43 16.70
CA PRO A 8 -23.32 3.16 15.88
C PRO A 8 -23.09 2.36 14.59
N SER A 9 -22.98 3.03 13.46
CA SER A 9 -22.64 2.38 12.19
C SER A 9 -21.22 1.84 12.30
N VAL A 10 -21.06 0.61 12.79
CA VAL A 10 -19.78 -0.07 12.88
C VAL A 10 -19.43 -0.50 11.47
N ILE A 11 -18.56 0.26 10.79
CA ILE A 11 -17.93 -0.26 9.57
C ILE A 11 -17.26 -1.58 9.97
N PRO A 12 -17.59 -2.71 9.32
CA PRO A 12 -16.99 -3.98 9.68
C PRO A 12 -15.47 -3.86 9.58
N HIS A 13 -14.74 -4.23 10.63
CA HIS A 13 -13.26 -4.24 10.63
C HIS A 13 -12.68 -4.96 9.39
N GLN A 14 -13.42 -5.96 8.91
CA GLN A 14 -13.16 -6.68 7.67
C GLN A 14 -13.17 -5.81 6.42
N LEU A 15 -14.13 -4.89 6.30
CA LEU A 15 -14.23 -3.98 5.16
C LEU A 15 -13.00 -3.07 5.09
N VAL A 16 -12.55 -2.56 6.23
CA VAL A 16 -11.36 -1.70 6.31
C VAL A 16 -10.11 -2.48 5.90
N ARG A 17 -9.96 -3.73 6.37
CA ARG A 17 -8.84 -4.60 5.98
C ARG A 17 -8.80 -4.85 4.47
N TYR A 18 -9.95 -5.18 3.87
CA TYR A 18 -10.04 -5.34 2.41
C TYR A 18 -9.76 -4.04 1.66
N ALA A 19 -10.27 -2.90 2.15
CA ALA A 19 -10.04 -1.61 1.52
C ALA A 19 -8.55 -1.25 1.49
N ILE A 20 -7.81 -1.48 2.59
CA ILE A 20 -6.36 -1.26 2.65
C ILE A 20 -5.63 -2.14 1.64
N LEU A 21 -5.88 -3.45 1.64
CA LEU A 21 -5.19 -4.38 0.75
C LEU A 21 -5.52 -4.12 -0.72
N MET A 22 -6.78 -3.82 -1.03
CA MET A 22 -7.23 -3.50 -2.37
C MET A 22 -6.62 -2.19 -2.86
N TYR A 23 -6.62 -1.14 -2.03
CA TYR A 23 -6.00 0.14 -2.36
C TYR A 23 -4.53 -0.03 -2.74
N TRP A 24 -3.73 -0.69 -1.89
CA TRP A 24 -2.31 -0.87 -2.16
C TRP A 24 -2.03 -1.80 -3.35
N SER A 25 -2.85 -2.83 -3.56
CA SER A 25 -2.73 -3.70 -4.73
C SER A 25 -2.99 -2.92 -6.02
N ILE A 26 -4.07 -2.14 -6.06
CA ILE A 26 -4.43 -1.32 -7.21
C ILE A 26 -3.37 -0.24 -7.44
N PHE A 27 -2.93 0.45 -6.38
CA PHE A 27 -1.91 1.49 -6.46
C PHE A 27 -0.63 0.97 -7.13
N TRP A 28 -0.11 -0.18 -6.70
CA TRP A 28 1.10 -0.73 -7.30
C TRP A 28 0.88 -1.31 -8.69
N LEU A 29 -0.30 -1.89 -8.95
CA LEU A 29 -0.66 -2.34 -10.29
C LEU A 29 -0.64 -1.18 -11.29
N PHE A 30 -1.28 -0.06 -10.96
CA PHE A 30 -1.31 1.11 -11.84
C PHE A 30 0.08 1.72 -12.04
N ASN A 31 0.93 1.76 -11.00
CA ASN A 31 2.33 2.21 -11.15
C ASN A 31 3.14 1.31 -12.09
N LEU A 32 2.94 -0.01 -12.01
CA LEU A 32 3.60 -0.97 -12.88
C LEU A 32 3.10 -0.83 -14.33
N LEU A 33 1.77 -0.72 -14.51
CA LEU A 33 1.16 -0.51 -15.83
C LEU A 33 1.64 0.81 -16.48
N ASP A 34 1.75 1.89 -15.71
CA ASP A 34 2.26 3.17 -16.20
C ASP A 34 3.68 3.02 -16.77
N LYS A 35 4.54 2.24 -16.11
CA LYS A 35 5.91 1.96 -16.58
C LYS A 35 5.96 1.04 -17.80
N ILE A 36 5.06 0.06 -17.89
CA ILE A 36 5.00 -0.86 -19.04
C ILE A 36 4.48 -0.15 -20.29
N ILE A 37 3.47 0.72 -20.14
CA ILE A 37 2.84 1.42 -21.26
C ILE A 37 3.78 2.49 -21.85
N GLY A 38 4.58 3.15 -21.01
CA GLY A 38 5.70 3.98 -21.49
C GLY A 38 5.28 5.26 -22.22
N GLY A 39 4.29 5.99 -21.70
CA GLY A 39 3.86 7.28 -22.22
C GLY A 39 2.36 7.38 -22.51
N ALA A 40 1.96 8.41 -23.27
CA ALA A 40 0.56 8.71 -23.52
C ALA A 40 -0.02 7.88 -24.68
N HIS A 41 -1.12 7.17 -24.42
CA HIS A 41 -1.93 6.44 -25.40
C HIS A 41 -3.41 6.90 -25.33
N PHE A 42 -4.27 6.37 -26.21
CA PHE A 42 -5.70 6.72 -26.22
C PHE A 42 -6.35 6.44 -24.85
N LEU A 43 -6.77 7.50 -24.15
CA LEU A 43 -7.31 7.53 -22.77
C LEU A 43 -6.30 7.27 -21.63
N TRP A 44 -5.01 7.07 -21.92
CA TRP A 44 -3.95 6.92 -20.91
C TRP A 44 -2.95 8.06 -21.05
N VAL A 45 -3.03 9.07 -20.18
CA VAL A 45 -2.12 10.24 -20.22
C VAL A 45 -1.01 10.08 -19.19
N GLY A 46 -0.38 8.90 -19.19
CA GLY A 46 0.76 8.60 -18.32
C GLY A 46 1.98 9.44 -18.70
N ARG A 47 2.78 9.84 -17.72
CA ARG A 47 4.05 10.54 -17.96
C ARG A 47 5.08 9.51 -18.42
N ASP A 48 5.82 9.82 -19.48
CA ASP A 48 6.94 8.99 -19.90
C ASP A 48 8.05 9.01 -18.82
N ARG A 49 8.04 7.98 -17.98
CA ARG A 49 8.97 7.82 -16.86
C ARG A 49 10.39 7.55 -17.34
N PHE A 50 10.57 6.95 -18.51
CA PHE A 50 11.90 6.75 -19.10
C PHE A 50 12.52 8.08 -19.50
N ALA A 51 11.77 8.91 -20.24
CA ALA A 51 12.21 10.25 -20.59
C ALA A 51 12.41 11.16 -19.37
N GLN A 52 11.60 11.00 -18.31
CA GLN A 52 11.77 11.71 -17.04
C GLN A 52 13.07 11.32 -16.33
N PHE A 53 13.35 10.02 -16.18
CA PHE A 53 14.60 9.55 -15.58
C PHE A 53 15.82 10.02 -16.38
N GLN A 54 15.78 9.95 -17.70
CA GLN A 54 16.88 10.45 -18.54
C GLN A 54 17.14 11.95 -18.32
N LYS A 55 16.09 12.77 -18.21
CA LYS A 55 16.23 14.21 -17.91
C LYS A 55 16.85 14.47 -16.54
N TYR A 56 16.46 13.70 -15.53
CA TYR A 56 17.01 13.79 -14.18
C TYR A 56 18.50 13.43 -14.12
N PHE A 57 18.91 12.34 -14.76
CA PHE A 57 20.32 11.97 -14.81
C PHE A 57 21.15 12.97 -15.63
N ALA A 58 20.62 13.45 -16.75
CA ALA A 58 21.26 14.51 -17.54
C ALA A 58 21.44 15.82 -16.73
N SER A 59 20.46 16.22 -15.91
CA SER A 59 20.58 17.43 -15.07
C SER A 59 21.64 17.33 -13.97
N THR A 60 22.11 16.11 -13.66
CA THR A 60 23.19 15.88 -12.68
C THR A 60 24.57 15.75 -13.31
N GLY A 61 24.68 15.95 -14.63
CA GLY A 61 25.93 15.77 -15.39
C GLY A 61 26.29 14.31 -15.65
N LEU A 62 25.40 13.36 -15.32
CA LEU A 62 25.53 11.94 -15.62
C LEU A 62 24.71 11.60 -16.86
N ASP A 63 25.25 11.92 -18.03
CA ASP A 63 24.62 11.69 -19.34
C ASP A 63 24.58 10.22 -19.77
N SER A 64 24.75 9.26 -18.86
CA SER A 64 24.75 7.83 -19.20
C SER A 64 23.33 7.24 -19.17
N PRO A 65 22.74 6.89 -20.33
CA PRO A 65 21.39 6.31 -20.38
C PRO A 65 21.31 4.96 -19.68
N HIS A 66 22.45 4.25 -19.54
CA HIS A 66 22.52 2.96 -18.86
C HIS A 66 22.23 3.07 -17.36
N ILE A 67 22.71 4.14 -16.71
CA ILE A 67 22.48 4.37 -15.27
C ILE A 67 21.01 4.70 -15.02
N ALA A 68 20.43 5.57 -15.85
CA ALA A 68 19.00 5.89 -15.78
C ALA A 68 18.12 4.65 -15.97
N ASN A 69 18.46 3.78 -16.94
CA ASN A 69 17.72 2.56 -17.18
C ASN A 69 17.86 1.54 -16.04
N ALA A 70 19.06 1.42 -15.45
CA ALA A 70 19.27 0.57 -14.28
C ALA A 70 18.46 1.04 -13.07
N ALA A 71 18.44 2.35 -12.79
CA ALA A 71 17.63 2.93 -11.72
C ALA A 71 16.13 2.69 -11.95
N LEU A 72 15.66 2.84 -13.20
CA LEU A 72 14.28 2.56 -13.57
C LEU A 72 13.93 1.07 -13.43
N ALA A 73 14.84 0.17 -13.79
CA ALA A 73 14.65 -1.28 -13.63
C ALA A 73 14.55 -1.68 -12.15
N VAL A 74 15.41 -1.11 -11.29
CA VAL A 74 15.34 -1.31 -9.83
C VAL A 74 14.01 -0.80 -9.28
N ALA A 75 13.60 0.40 -9.68
CA ALA A 75 12.31 0.96 -9.31
C ALA A 75 11.16 0.02 -9.73
N GLY A 76 11.09 -0.38 -11.00
CA GLY A 76 10.06 -1.28 -11.51
C GLY A 76 10.04 -2.64 -10.78
N ALA A 77 11.21 -3.19 -10.44
CA ALA A 77 11.30 -4.43 -9.68
C ALA A 77 10.71 -4.28 -8.26
N LEU A 78 11.08 -3.20 -7.54
CA LEU A 78 10.55 -2.92 -6.21
C LEU A 78 9.02 -2.77 -6.23
N GLU A 79 8.48 -2.08 -7.22
CA GLU A 79 7.03 -1.92 -7.41
C GLU A 79 6.34 -3.24 -7.71
N ALA A 80 6.92 -4.07 -8.59
CA ALA A 80 6.38 -5.38 -8.91
C ALA A 80 6.35 -6.30 -7.67
N PHE A 81 7.41 -6.30 -6.86
CA PHE A 81 7.42 -7.05 -5.61
C PHE A 81 6.36 -6.53 -4.64
N ALA A 82 6.27 -5.21 -4.43
CA ALA A 82 5.26 -4.63 -3.56
C ALA A 82 3.84 -5.03 -4.01
N PHE A 83 3.55 -4.97 -5.31
CA PHE A 83 2.30 -5.44 -5.89
C PHE A 83 2.02 -6.91 -5.55
N VAL A 84 2.97 -7.81 -5.82
CA VAL A 84 2.80 -9.25 -5.55
C VAL A 84 2.50 -9.51 -4.08
N PHE A 85 3.18 -8.83 -3.16
CA PHE A 85 2.96 -9.02 -1.74
C PHE A 85 1.60 -8.49 -1.27
N PHE A 86 1.12 -7.35 -1.78
CA PHE A 86 -0.22 -6.86 -1.45
C PHE A 86 -1.34 -7.69 -2.10
N ALA A 87 -1.18 -8.10 -3.35
CA ALA A 87 -2.13 -8.97 -4.04
C ALA A 87 -2.20 -10.34 -3.36
N GLY A 88 -1.06 -10.93 -2.97
CA GLY A 88 -1.03 -12.17 -2.22
C GLY A 88 -1.61 -12.02 -0.81
N ALA A 89 -1.36 -10.90 -0.12
CA ALA A 89 -2.02 -10.59 1.14
C ALA A 89 -3.54 -10.54 0.98
N LEU A 90 -4.06 -9.91 -0.08
CA LEU A 90 -5.48 -9.85 -0.40
C LEU A 90 -6.07 -11.25 -0.66
N ILE A 91 -5.37 -12.09 -1.43
CA ILE A 91 -5.81 -13.46 -1.71
C ILE A 91 -5.86 -14.29 -0.41
N HIS A 92 -4.84 -14.21 0.42
CA HIS A 92 -4.83 -14.92 1.72
C HIS A 92 -5.90 -14.40 2.68
N GLU A 93 -6.19 -13.10 2.63
CA GLU A 93 -7.27 -12.49 3.40
C GLU A 93 -8.64 -13.03 2.97
N LEU A 94 -8.87 -13.17 1.66
CA LEU A 94 -10.08 -13.79 1.08
C LEU A 94 -10.20 -15.27 1.45
N GLN A 95 -9.07 -15.99 1.51
CA GLN A 95 -8.98 -17.39 1.97
C GLN A 95 -9.15 -17.52 3.49
N LYS A 96 -9.36 -16.42 4.23
CA LYS A 96 -9.46 -16.35 5.70
C LYS A 96 -8.18 -16.78 6.43
N ASN A 97 -7.03 -16.83 5.75
CA ASN A 97 -5.73 -17.12 6.36
C ASN A 97 -5.08 -15.81 6.84
N ARG A 98 -5.59 -15.30 7.98
CA ARG A 98 -5.24 -13.97 8.51
C ARG A 98 -3.79 -13.82 8.90
N GLU A 99 -3.17 -14.87 9.42
CA GLU A 99 -1.78 -14.84 9.82
C GLU A 99 -0.88 -14.65 8.59
N THR A 100 -1.13 -15.42 7.54
CA THR A 100 -0.36 -15.32 6.29
C THR A 100 -0.63 -13.99 5.60
N ALA A 101 -1.88 -13.54 5.55
CA ALA A 101 -2.25 -12.23 5.01
C ALA A 101 -1.50 -11.09 5.74
N ARG A 102 -1.37 -11.16 7.07
CA ARG A 102 -0.61 -10.18 7.86
C ARG A 102 0.88 -10.18 7.52
N ARG A 103 1.50 -11.36 7.39
CA ARG A 103 2.92 -11.47 7.01
C ARG A 103 3.18 -10.89 5.63
N TRP A 104 2.32 -11.22 4.66
CA TRP A 104 2.42 -10.70 3.29
C TRP A 104 2.20 -9.19 3.25
N CYS A 105 1.20 -8.68 3.98
CA CYS A 105 0.95 -7.25 4.12
C CYS A 105 2.16 -6.52 4.73
N PHE A 106 2.78 -7.09 5.76
CA PHE A 106 3.99 -6.52 6.37
C PHE A 106 5.15 -6.41 5.38
N VAL A 107 5.42 -7.46 4.60
CA VAL A 107 6.48 -7.43 3.59
C VAL A 107 6.15 -6.44 2.46
N GLY A 108 4.89 -6.39 2.02
CA GLY A 108 4.42 -5.40 1.04
C GLY A 108 4.58 -3.96 1.53
N THR A 109 4.28 -3.69 2.81
CA THR A 109 4.53 -2.40 3.45
C THR A 109 6.02 -2.09 3.51
N LEU A 110 6.88 -3.04 3.92
CA LEU A 110 8.33 -2.82 3.97
C LEU A 110 8.91 -2.46 2.59
N LEU A 111 8.50 -3.19 1.56
CA LEU A 111 8.86 -2.90 0.17
C LEU A 111 8.37 -1.51 -0.25
N THR A 112 7.14 -1.16 0.11
CA THR A 112 6.58 0.18 -0.18
C THR A 112 7.38 1.30 0.46
N LEU A 113 7.75 1.14 1.73
CA LEU A 113 8.58 2.12 2.44
C LEU A 113 9.95 2.24 1.76
N ALA A 114 10.57 1.11 1.40
CA ALA A 114 11.84 1.10 0.68
C ALA A 114 11.74 1.80 -0.69
N THR A 115 10.69 1.52 -1.46
CA THR A 115 10.42 2.15 -2.76
C THR A 115 10.28 3.66 -2.63
N PHE A 116 9.44 4.14 -1.70
CA PHE A 116 9.27 5.58 -1.51
C PHE A 116 10.51 6.25 -0.93
N THR A 117 11.27 5.60 -0.07
CA THR A 117 12.57 6.12 0.37
C THR A 117 13.55 6.25 -0.80
N PHE A 118 13.61 5.24 -1.68
CA PHE A 118 14.44 5.30 -2.89
C PHE A 118 14.04 6.48 -3.78
N PHE A 119 12.74 6.68 -4.01
CA PHE A 119 12.26 7.83 -4.79
C PHE A 119 12.53 9.17 -4.12
N SER A 120 12.24 9.31 -2.82
CA SER A 120 12.51 10.56 -2.09
C SER A 120 14.00 10.95 -2.09
N LEU A 121 14.92 9.98 -2.05
CA LEU A 121 16.35 10.25 -2.23
C LEU A 121 16.65 10.78 -3.63
N GLY A 122 16.04 10.17 -4.66
CA GLY A 122 16.12 10.63 -6.04
C GLY A 122 15.60 12.06 -6.19
N ASP A 123 14.40 12.34 -5.70
CA ASP A 123 13.77 13.66 -5.80
C ASP A 123 14.60 14.74 -5.11
N HIS A 124 15.27 14.41 -4.00
CA HIS A 124 16.19 15.32 -3.33
C HIS A 124 17.44 15.60 -4.18
N TRP A 125 18.01 14.58 -4.81
CA TRP A 125 19.17 14.73 -5.69
C TRP A 125 18.81 15.54 -6.95
N PHE A 126 17.67 15.28 -7.56
CA PHE A 126 17.22 15.90 -8.80
C PHE A 126 16.50 17.23 -8.60
N GLY A 127 16.15 17.57 -7.36
CA GLY A 127 15.52 18.84 -6.99
C GLY A 127 14.01 18.91 -7.25
N ASP A 128 13.33 17.77 -7.44
CA ASP A 128 11.87 17.74 -7.60
C ASP A 128 11.17 17.78 -6.23
N ARG A 129 10.89 19.00 -5.76
CA ARG A 129 10.28 19.23 -4.44
C ARG A 129 8.83 18.77 -4.35
N PHE A 130 8.12 18.70 -5.48
CA PHE A 130 6.72 18.32 -5.48
C PHE A 130 6.58 16.79 -5.41
N GLU A 131 7.33 16.07 -6.26
CA GLU A 131 7.40 14.60 -6.19
C GLU A 131 7.92 14.13 -4.81
N LEU A 132 8.89 14.84 -4.22
CA LEU A 132 9.38 14.54 -2.86
C LEU A 132 8.27 14.58 -1.80
N LEU A 133 7.39 15.58 -1.86
CA LEU A 133 6.29 15.73 -0.90
C LEU A 133 5.29 14.58 -1.06
N GLU A 134 4.92 14.26 -2.30
CA GLU A 134 3.99 13.17 -2.61
C GLU A 134 4.54 11.82 -2.12
N HIS A 135 5.80 11.49 -2.44
CA HIS A 135 6.42 10.24 -2.01
C HIS A 135 6.54 10.14 -0.48
N THR A 136 6.89 11.24 0.19
CA THR A 136 6.95 11.28 1.66
C THR A 136 5.56 11.09 2.27
N LEU A 137 4.51 11.68 1.69
CA LEU A 137 3.13 11.48 2.14
C LEU A 137 2.71 10.01 2.00
N PHE A 138 2.95 9.40 0.85
CA PHE A 138 2.64 7.98 0.65
C PHE A 138 3.41 7.05 1.58
N TRP A 139 4.66 7.40 1.93
CA TRP A 139 5.44 6.69 2.93
C TRP A 139 4.70 6.62 4.27
N PHE A 140 4.21 7.77 4.77
CA PHE A 140 3.46 7.82 6.03
C PHE A 140 2.11 7.13 5.93
N ILE A 141 1.38 7.29 4.83
CA ILE A 141 0.09 6.64 4.61
C ILE A 141 0.26 5.11 4.58
N SER A 142 1.32 4.59 3.96
CA SER A 142 1.64 3.15 3.97
C SER A 142 1.88 2.62 5.37
N LEU A 143 2.71 3.32 6.15
CA LEU A 143 2.99 2.94 7.53
C LEU A 143 1.71 2.96 8.38
N ALA A 144 0.93 4.04 8.29
CA ALA A 144 -0.34 4.17 9.00
C ALA A 144 -1.34 3.08 8.58
N SER A 145 -1.43 2.78 7.29
CA SER A 145 -2.30 1.71 6.76
C SER A 145 -1.95 0.36 7.38
N TYR A 146 -0.66 0.02 7.47
CA TYR A 146 -0.22 -1.22 8.12
C TYR A 146 -0.54 -1.22 9.61
N LEU A 147 -0.29 -0.12 10.32
CA LEU A 147 -0.63 0.01 11.74
C LEU A 147 -2.13 -0.19 11.96
N VAL A 148 -2.99 0.43 11.16
CA VAL A 148 -4.44 0.20 11.21
C VAL A 148 -4.75 -1.27 10.91
N PHE A 149 -4.17 -1.86 9.87
CA PHE A 149 -4.40 -3.23 9.46
C PHE A 149 -4.14 -4.25 10.58
N ILE A 150 -3.07 -4.06 11.37
CA ILE A 150 -2.72 -4.96 12.49
C ILE A 150 -3.49 -4.68 13.78
N HIS A 151 -3.98 -3.45 14.00
CA HIS A 151 -4.71 -3.06 15.21
C HIS A 151 -6.23 -3.20 15.09
N LEU A 152 -6.76 -3.48 13.89
CA LEU A 152 -8.16 -3.87 13.72
C LEU A 152 -8.38 -5.21 14.43
N LYS A 153 -8.74 -5.11 15.72
CA LYS A 153 -9.02 -6.22 16.64
C LYS A 153 -10.12 -7.10 16.05
N GLU A 154 -10.02 -8.41 16.27
CA GLU A 154 -11.09 -9.38 16.05
C GLU A 154 -12.22 -9.10 17.04
N THR A 155 -13.05 -8.10 16.77
CA THR A 155 -14.16 -7.68 17.65
C THR A 155 -15.32 -8.69 17.65
N GLY A 156 -15.04 -9.99 17.51
CA GLY A 156 -16.02 -11.06 17.33
C GLY A 156 -16.00 -12.16 18.40
N MET A 157 -15.09 -12.15 19.38
CA MET A 157 -14.98 -13.26 20.35
C MET A 157 -14.86 -12.88 21.83
N GLU A 158 -14.74 -11.60 22.21
CA GLU A 158 -14.65 -11.24 23.63
C GLU A 158 -16.02 -10.99 24.30
N GLU A 159 -17.12 -10.82 23.54
CA GLU A 159 -18.42 -10.44 24.12
C GLU A 159 -19.36 -11.63 24.45
N GLN A 160 -18.99 -12.88 24.13
CA GLN A 160 -19.83 -14.07 24.42
C GLN A 160 -19.37 -14.94 25.60
N SER A 161 -18.23 -14.67 26.24
CA SER A 161 -17.79 -15.48 27.41
C SER A 161 -18.35 -15.01 28.77
N GLY A 162 -19.13 -13.93 28.80
CA GLY A 162 -19.59 -13.29 30.04
C GLY A 162 -20.98 -13.68 30.55
N ASN A 163 -21.78 -14.47 29.83
CA ASN A 163 -23.18 -14.72 30.21
C ASN A 163 -23.50 -16.21 30.42
N TRP A 164 -23.03 -16.77 31.54
CA TRP A 164 -23.59 -18.02 32.07
C TRP A 164 -24.30 -17.73 33.40
N PRO A 165 -25.65 -17.72 33.47
CA PRO A 165 -26.32 -17.72 34.75
C PRO A 165 -26.10 -19.08 35.42
N ARG A 166 -25.24 -19.12 36.44
CA ARG A 166 -25.20 -20.24 37.39
C ARG A 166 -26.58 -20.31 38.06
N ARG A 167 -27.42 -21.25 37.61
CA ARG A 167 -28.56 -21.71 38.40
C ARG A 167 -28.01 -22.20 39.74
N GLN A 168 -28.36 -21.49 40.81
CA GLN A 168 -28.28 -22.05 42.15
C GLN A 168 -29.27 -23.20 42.22
N VAL A 169 -28.75 -24.40 42.51
CA VAL A 169 -29.57 -25.53 42.93
C VAL A 169 -29.53 -25.50 44.45
N VAL A 170 -30.74 -25.44 45.01
CA VAL A 170 -31.10 -25.42 46.45
C VAL A 170 -30.51 -26.60 47.19
#